data_AF-A0A1S2NH62-F1
#
_entry.id   AF-A0A1S2NH62-F1
#
_cell.length_a   1.000
_cell.length_b   1.000
_cell.length_c   1.000
_cell.angle_alpha   90.00
_cell.angle_beta   90.00
_cell.angle_gamma   90.00
#
_symmetry.space_group_name_H-M   'P 1'
#
loop_
_entity.id
_entity.type
_entity.pdbx_description
1 polymer ?
#
loop_
_entity_poly.entity_id
_entity_poly.type
_entity_poly.pdbx_seq_one_letter_code
_entity_poly.pdbx_strand_id
1 'polypeptide(L)'
;MRAAACLLPALLALAVPATAQDHGDLLRSPERIEWEAGGLYQGRLADGALFQVALAYPAPDGLPGDAARIMASAFWFARDYTGKARPLAPLKAPPGAMALAPLLDSGAQGPERFAVDLDADRRGGKGSWRQAQDKPAQPFSLKRTVAYRAVALTRPSPQAQAEGSDQPFVFSAVFPVFRDAALDAWVREMAGRCDADLECTNKVVVRWHSKGQLSLDASAWTFGHGAAHGNYRSSMRHYALGGGQAVHTRFTGFVDAGTACRDKVSAALVARLAAQGLSWAEQGALDVFKEPKFIPLPSGIEFHWDPYEVGSFAQGIPSVFLPRAELEGCVRNLPHGD
;
A
#
# COMPACT_ATOMS: atom_id res chain seq x y z
N MET A 1 -26.61 13.50 -62.70
CA MET A 1 -26.55 12.05 -62.42
C MET A 1 -25.11 11.58 -62.62
N ARG A 2 -24.58 10.74 -61.70
CA ARG A 2 -23.14 10.41 -61.45
C ARG A 2 -22.43 11.50 -60.61
N ALA A 3 -21.62 11.25 -59.56
CA ALA A 3 -21.08 10.05 -58.90
C ALA A 3 -20.73 10.45 -57.43
N ALA A 4 -21.06 9.66 -56.40
CA ALA A 4 -20.14 8.78 -55.63
C ALA A 4 -18.83 9.48 -55.18
N ALA A 5 -18.71 9.90 -53.92
CA ALA A 5 -18.21 9.13 -52.77
C ALA A 5 -16.67 9.14 -52.63
N CYS A 6 -16.17 9.99 -51.72
CA CYS A 6 -14.86 9.89 -51.07
C CYS A 6 -15.12 10.01 -49.56
N LEU A 7 -15.18 8.89 -48.82
CA LEU A 7 -14.05 8.23 -48.14
C LEU A 7 -13.45 9.08 -47.00
N LEU A 8 -14.10 9.02 -45.84
CA LEU A 8 -13.45 9.12 -44.53
C LEU A 8 -13.50 7.70 -43.93
N PRO A 9 -12.39 6.98 -43.77
CA PRO A 9 -12.40 5.77 -42.97
C PRO A 9 -12.47 6.18 -41.50
N ALA A 10 -13.60 5.87 -40.88
CA ALA A 10 -13.74 5.87 -39.44
C ALA A 10 -12.72 4.88 -38.85
N LEU A 11 -11.76 5.40 -38.11
CA LEU A 11 -10.93 4.65 -37.17
C LEU A 11 -11.82 4.24 -35.98
N LEU A 12 -12.68 3.26 -36.22
CA LEU A 12 -13.27 2.42 -35.19
C LEU A 12 -12.33 1.23 -35.02
N ALA A 13 -11.22 1.47 -34.32
CA ALA A 13 -10.50 0.39 -33.68
C ALA A 13 -11.44 -0.14 -32.58
N LEU A 14 -12.16 -1.20 -32.91
CA LEU A 14 -12.82 -2.06 -31.94
C LEU A 14 -11.72 -2.57 -31.00
N ALA A 15 -11.61 -1.93 -29.83
CA ALA A 15 -10.96 -2.53 -28.68
C ALA A 15 -11.80 -3.75 -28.31
N VAL A 16 -11.49 -4.89 -28.91
CA VAL A 16 -11.89 -6.19 -28.36
C VAL A 16 -11.24 -6.22 -26.98
N PRO A 17 -12.00 -6.34 -25.87
CA PRO A 17 -11.38 -6.56 -24.59
C PRO A 17 -10.61 -7.86 -24.73
N ALA A 18 -9.28 -7.81 -24.62
CA ALA A 18 -8.49 -9.01 -24.40
C ALA A 18 -9.18 -9.72 -23.23
N THR A 19 -9.71 -10.92 -23.49
CA THR A 19 -10.34 -11.71 -22.45
C THR A 19 -9.29 -11.92 -21.38
N ALA A 20 -9.47 -11.32 -20.20
CA ALA A 20 -8.53 -11.44 -19.09
C ALA A 20 -8.19 -12.92 -18.90
N GLN A 21 -6.90 -13.26 -18.96
CA GLN A 21 -6.47 -14.63 -18.78
C GLN A 21 -6.87 -15.08 -17.36
N ASP A 22 -7.63 -16.18 -17.27
CA ASP A 22 -7.94 -16.78 -15.98
C ASP A 22 -6.69 -17.52 -15.47
N HIS A 23 -6.10 -16.98 -14.40
CA HIS A 23 -4.93 -17.55 -13.76
C HIS A 23 -5.29 -18.53 -12.63
N GLY A 24 -6.59 -18.71 -12.35
CA GLY A 24 -7.10 -19.44 -11.19
C GLY A 24 -6.75 -18.75 -9.87
N ASP A 25 -6.88 -19.49 -8.75
CA ASP A 25 -6.51 -18.99 -7.43
C ASP A 25 -4.99 -19.05 -7.22
N LEU A 26 -4.32 -17.98 -7.63
CA LEU A 26 -2.86 -17.83 -7.50
C LEU A 26 -2.36 -17.91 -6.06
N LEU A 27 -3.18 -17.49 -5.08
CA LEU A 27 -2.82 -17.57 -3.66
C LEU A 27 -2.85 -19.02 -3.13
N ARG A 28 -3.55 -19.92 -3.81
CA ARG A 28 -3.66 -21.34 -3.46
C ARG A 28 -2.96 -22.27 -4.44
N SER A 29 -2.24 -21.74 -5.43
CA SER A 29 -1.51 -22.57 -6.39
C SER A 29 -0.58 -23.54 -5.66
N PRO A 30 -0.53 -24.83 -6.04
CA PRO A 30 0.35 -25.82 -5.43
C PRO A 30 1.84 -25.55 -5.72
N GLU A 31 2.16 -24.83 -6.80
CA GLU A 31 3.55 -24.52 -7.17
C GLU A 31 4.09 -23.26 -6.48
N ARG A 32 3.24 -22.56 -5.71
CA ARG A 32 3.64 -21.29 -5.08
C ARG A 32 4.73 -21.53 -4.04
N ILE A 33 5.66 -20.60 -3.98
CA ILE A 33 6.55 -20.44 -2.83
C ILE A 33 5.84 -19.52 -1.85
N GLU A 34 5.54 -20.01 -0.65
CA GLU A 34 4.90 -19.23 0.42
C GLU A 34 5.84 -19.09 1.63
N TRP A 35 5.94 -17.89 2.19
CA TRP A 35 6.76 -17.64 3.37
C TRP A 35 6.16 -16.57 4.30
N GLU A 36 6.65 -16.53 5.54
CA GLU A 36 6.39 -15.42 6.45
C GLU A 36 7.26 -14.23 6.05
N ALA A 37 6.65 -13.23 5.41
CA ALA A 37 7.36 -12.10 4.83
C ALA A 37 7.76 -11.05 5.85
N GLY A 38 7.08 -11.00 7.00
CA GLY A 38 7.34 -9.98 8.01
C GLY A 38 6.27 -9.87 9.09
N GLY A 39 6.33 -8.77 9.83
CA GLY A 39 5.33 -8.42 10.83
C GLY A 39 5.17 -6.92 11.00
N LEU A 40 3.96 -6.48 11.34
CA LEU A 40 3.72 -5.17 11.94
C LEU A 40 3.86 -5.32 13.46
N TYR A 41 4.63 -4.42 14.05
CA TYR A 41 4.87 -4.38 15.48
C TYR A 41 4.43 -3.04 16.05
N GLN A 42 3.81 -3.08 17.22
CA GLN A 42 3.70 -1.93 18.09
C GLN A 42 4.96 -1.87 18.96
N GLY A 43 5.69 -0.77 18.83
CA GLY A 43 6.87 -0.48 19.61
C GLY A 43 6.59 0.51 20.74
N ARG A 44 7.26 0.32 21.88
CA ARG A 44 7.19 1.23 23.03
C ARG A 44 8.59 1.61 23.50
N LEU A 45 8.90 2.90 23.45
CA LEU A 45 10.12 3.49 24.00
C LEU A 45 10.08 3.52 25.54
N ALA A 46 11.24 3.73 26.17
CA ALA A 46 11.37 3.80 27.62
C ALA A 46 10.53 4.91 28.28
N ASP A 47 10.27 6.01 27.58
CA ASP A 47 9.42 7.13 28.02
C ASP A 47 7.91 6.85 27.81
N GLY A 48 7.57 5.66 27.30
CA GLY A 48 6.20 5.26 27.02
C GLY A 48 5.69 5.64 25.63
N ALA A 49 6.46 6.41 24.84
CA ALA A 49 6.06 6.81 23.51
C ALA A 49 5.89 5.59 22.57
N LEU A 50 4.83 5.66 21.76
CA LEU A 50 4.43 4.58 20.88
C LEU A 50 4.81 4.87 19.42
N PHE A 51 5.25 3.82 18.76
CA PHE A 51 5.49 3.81 17.33
C PHE A 51 5.03 2.48 16.75
N GLN A 52 4.88 2.45 15.44
CA GLN A 52 4.67 1.21 14.72
C GLN A 52 5.83 1.00 13.76
N VAL A 53 6.20 -0.27 13.57
CA VAL A 53 7.25 -0.67 12.65
C VAL A 53 6.82 -1.93 11.91
N ALA A 54 6.81 -1.84 10.59
CA ALA A 54 6.78 -2.99 9.71
C ALA A 54 8.22 -3.49 9.54
N LEU A 55 8.44 -4.78 9.80
CA LEU A 55 9.74 -5.43 9.64
C LEU A 55 9.62 -6.52 8.58
N ALA A 56 10.37 -6.38 7.50
CA ALA A 56 10.54 -7.42 6.50
C ALA A 56 11.51 -8.50 7.02
N TYR A 57 11.19 -9.77 6.77
CA TYR A 57 12.03 -10.91 7.09
C TYR A 57 12.81 -11.38 5.85
N PRO A 58 13.90 -12.16 6.05
CA PRO A 58 14.59 -12.79 4.94
C PRO A 58 13.63 -13.62 4.08
N ALA A 59 13.66 -13.36 2.78
CA ALA A 59 12.92 -14.13 1.79
C ALA A 59 13.71 -15.40 1.43
N PRO A 60 13.05 -16.50 1.04
CA PRO A 60 13.73 -17.69 0.51
C PRO A 60 14.50 -17.37 -0.78
N ASP A 61 15.51 -18.18 -1.07
CA ASP A 61 16.25 -18.11 -2.32
C ASP A 61 15.40 -18.58 -3.51
N GLY A 62 15.74 -18.13 -4.72
CA GLY A 62 15.10 -18.58 -5.97
C GLY A 62 13.72 -17.99 -6.26
N LEU A 63 13.33 -16.92 -5.56
CA LEU A 63 12.10 -16.21 -5.83
C LEU A 63 12.16 -15.45 -7.18
N PRO A 64 11.03 -15.38 -7.93
CA PRO A 64 10.99 -14.69 -9.20
C PRO A 64 10.86 -13.17 -9.07
N GLY A 65 11.33 -12.45 -10.08
CA GLY A 65 11.21 -10.99 -10.17
C GLY A 65 11.66 -10.28 -8.90
N ASP A 66 10.86 -9.30 -8.45
CA ASP A 66 11.10 -8.54 -7.23
C ASP A 66 10.45 -9.15 -5.98
N ALA A 67 9.98 -10.40 -6.04
CA ALA A 67 9.27 -11.03 -4.93
C ALA A 67 10.10 -11.10 -3.62
N ALA A 68 11.44 -11.23 -3.74
CA ALA A 68 12.34 -11.20 -2.58
C ALA A 68 12.34 -9.85 -1.82
N ARG A 69 11.89 -8.77 -2.47
CA ARG A 69 11.81 -7.40 -1.93
C ARG A 69 10.37 -6.90 -1.80
N ILE A 70 9.39 -7.80 -1.91
CA ILE A 70 7.98 -7.40 -1.97
C ILE A 70 7.53 -6.66 -0.71
N MET A 71 8.06 -7.05 0.45
CA MET A 71 7.88 -6.36 1.71
C MET A 71 9.07 -5.46 2.02
N ALA A 72 8.79 -4.22 2.40
CA ALA A 72 9.80 -3.28 2.89
C ALA A 72 9.61 -3.04 4.39
N SER A 73 10.72 -2.81 5.09
CA SER A 73 10.68 -2.33 6.47
C SER A 73 10.38 -0.83 6.48
N ALA A 74 9.55 -0.39 7.41
CA ALA A 74 9.22 1.04 7.58
C ALA A 74 8.71 1.30 9.00
N PHE A 75 8.82 2.53 9.47
CA PHE A 75 8.30 2.92 10.80
C PHE A 75 7.58 4.27 10.78
N TRP A 76 6.73 4.49 11.77
CA TRP A 76 6.09 5.79 12.01
C TRP A 76 5.74 5.97 13.48
N PHE A 77 5.81 7.21 13.93
CA PHE A 77 5.33 7.62 15.25
C PHE A 77 3.89 8.10 15.13
N ALA A 78 2.99 7.58 15.96
CA ALA A 78 1.57 7.93 15.93
C ALA A 78 1.31 9.44 15.96
N ARG A 79 2.09 10.19 16.75
CA ARG A 79 1.96 11.64 16.91
C ARG A 79 2.25 12.45 15.65
N ASP A 80 3.20 11.99 14.82
CA ASP A 80 3.74 12.74 13.68
C ASP A 80 3.34 12.10 12.35
N TYR A 81 2.50 11.08 12.39
CA TYR A 81 2.16 10.30 11.21
C TYR A 81 1.15 11.05 10.34
N THR A 82 1.57 11.36 9.12
CA THR A 82 0.76 12.01 8.08
C THR A 82 0.42 11.05 6.93
N GLY A 83 0.56 9.75 7.19
CA GLY A 83 0.25 8.67 6.24
C GLY A 83 1.47 8.12 5.53
N LYS A 84 2.57 8.89 5.44
CA LYS A 84 3.84 8.40 4.88
C LYS A 84 4.71 7.75 5.95
N ALA A 85 4.86 6.43 5.87
CA ALA A 85 5.79 5.70 6.73
C ALA A 85 7.22 5.99 6.30
N ARG A 86 8.16 6.04 7.24
CA ARG A 86 9.58 6.23 6.95
C ARG A 86 10.20 4.90 6.55
N PRO A 87 10.65 4.72 5.30
CA PRO A 87 11.27 3.48 4.86
C PRO A 87 12.56 3.21 5.64
N LEU A 88 12.85 1.94 5.88
CA LEU A 88 14.03 1.47 6.58
C LEU A 88 14.85 0.56 5.66
N ALA A 89 16.12 0.93 5.46
CA ALA A 89 17.09 0.10 4.76
C ALA A 89 17.74 -0.90 5.73
N PRO A 90 17.89 -2.18 5.33
CA PRO A 90 18.68 -3.14 6.08
C PRO A 90 20.16 -2.77 6.08
N LEU A 91 20.78 -2.93 7.23
CA LEU A 91 22.22 -2.82 7.45
C LEU A 91 22.79 -4.22 7.72
N LYS A 92 24.11 -4.36 7.55
CA LYS A 92 24.81 -5.59 7.93
C LYS A 92 24.63 -5.84 9.42
N ALA A 93 24.11 -7.00 9.78
CA ALA A 93 23.90 -7.44 11.16
C ALA A 93 24.37 -8.89 11.34
N PRO A 94 24.69 -9.32 12.58
CA PRO A 94 24.89 -10.72 12.89
C PRO A 94 23.64 -11.57 12.56
N PRO A 95 23.80 -12.87 12.29
CA PRO A 95 22.66 -13.78 12.12
C PRO A 95 21.68 -13.69 13.29
N GLY A 96 20.39 -13.54 12.99
CA GLY A 96 19.33 -13.42 14.00
C GLY A 96 19.07 -12.00 14.52
N ALA A 97 19.94 -11.04 14.23
CA ALA A 97 19.73 -9.63 14.55
C ALA A 97 19.34 -8.83 13.31
N MET A 98 18.59 -7.74 13.49
CA MET A 98 18.30 -6.77 12.45
C MET A 98 18.92 -5.42 12.81
N ALA A 99 19.69 -4.85 11.88
CA ALA A 99 20.15 -3.48 11.96
C ALA A 99 19.48 -2.69 10.82
N LEU A 100 18.90 -1.54 11.13
CA LEU A 100 18.11 -0.75 10.17
C LEU A 100 18.48 0.74 10.28
N ALA A 101 18.37 1.45 9.16
CA ALA A 101 18.48 2.91 9.11
C ALA A 101 17.36 3.50 8.24
N PRO A 102 16.84 4.69 8.55
CA PRO A 102 15.92 5.39 7.67
C PRO A 102 16.54 5.57 6.28
N LEU A 103 15.74 5.36 5.24
CA LEU A 103 16.11 5.68 3.86
C LEU A 103 15.58 7.09 3.56
N LEU A 104 16.47 7.99 3.16
CA LEU A 104 16.13 9.35 2.76
C LEU A 104 15.63 9.37 1.32
N ASP A 105 14.95 10.44 0.92
CA ASP A 105 14.45 10.63 -0.46
C ASP A 105 15.59 10.61 -1.50
N SER A 106 16.81 10.93 -1.10
CA SER A 106 18.02 10.83 -1.93
C SER A 106 18.50 9.38 -2.16
N GLY A 107 17.89 8.39 -1.49
CA GLY A 107 18.36 7.01 -1.43
C GLY A 107 19.51 6.79 -0.44
N ALA A 108 19.98 7.84 0.24
CA ALA A 108 21.00 7.72 1.28
C ALA A 108 20.42 7.19 2.60
N GLN A 109 21.26 6.59 3.42
CA GLN A 109 20.90 6.20 4.79
C GLN A 109 20.93 7.42 5.70
N GLY A 110 19.86 7.65 6.45
CA GLY A 110 19.79 8.66 7.50
C GLY A 110 20.73 8.37 8.67
N PRO A 111 20.87 9.30 9.63
CA PRO A 111 21.77 9.14 10.78
C PRO A 111 21.22 8.20 11.86
N GLU A 112 19.90 7.97 11.89
CA GLU A 112 19.28 7.11 12.90
C GLU A 112 19.63 5.63 12.71
N ARG A 113 19.72 4.87 13.80
CA ARG A 113 19.99 3.43 13.79
C ARG A 113 19.01 2.70 14.68
N PHE A 114 18.44 1.62 14.16
CA PHE A 114 17.65 0.66 14.92
C PHE A 114 18.42 -0.65 14.98
N ALA A 115 18.55 -1.21 16.18
CA ALA A 115 18.93 -2.60 16.39
C ALA A 115 17.72 -3.33 16.96
N VAL A 116 17.31 -4.42 16.33
CA VAL A 116 16.13 -5.21 16.71
C VAL A 116 16.53 -6.67 16.86
N ASP A 117 16.18 -7.23 18.01
CA ASP A 117 16.25 -8.65 18.32
C ASP A 117 14.82 -9.16 18.52
N LEU A 118 14.35 -10.00 17.60
CA LEU A 118 13.03 -10.61 17.71
C LEU A 118 13.11 -11.89 18.53
N ASP A 119 12.03 -12.17 19.26
CA ASP A 119 11.85 -13.47 19.91
C ASP A 119 11.83 -14.58 18.82
N ALA A 120 12.19 -15.81 19.19
CA ALA A 120 12.26 -16.93 18.23
C ALA A 120 10.94 -17.18 17.47
N ASP A 121 9.79 -16.92 18.11
CA ASP A 121 8.45 -17.04 17.51
C ASP A 121 7.98 -15.76 16.80
N ARG A 122 8.81 -14.72 16.84
CA ARG A 122 8.62 -13.38 16.26
C ARG A 122 7.37 -12.66 16.78
N ARG A 123 6.75 -13.10 17.88
CA ARG A 123 5.58 -12.44 18.47
C ARG A 123 5.94 -11.20 19.26
N GLY A 124 7.18 -11.09 19.71
CA GLY A 124 7.71 -9.92 20.37
C GLY A 124 9.17 -9.69 19.97
N GLY A 125 9.78 -8.76 20.66
CA GLY A 125 11.19 -8.46 20.54
C GLY A 125 11.58 -7.27 21.38
N LYS A 126 12.87 -6.97 21.37
CA LYS A 126 13.45 -5.79 22.00
C LYS A 126 14.40 -5.15 21.02
N GLY A 127 14.77 -3.91 21.32
CA GLY A 127 15.75 -3.24 20.51
C GLY A 127 16.22 -1.95 21.11
N SER A 128 17.00 -1.23 20.33
CA SER A 128 17.45 0.11 20.66
C SER A 128 17.38 1.02 19.44
N TRP A 129 16.99 2.26 19.69
CA TRP A 129 16.92 3.32 18.69
C TRP A 129 17.91 4.42 19.06
N ARG A 130 18.82 4.72 18.14
CA ARG A 130 19.77 5.82 18.28
C ARG A 130 19.45 6.87 17.22
N GLN A 131 19.11 8.08 17.64
CA GLN A 131 18.71 9.17 16.72
C GLN A 131 19.87 9.73 15.90
N ALA A 132 21.07 9.80 16.48
CA ALA A 132 22.29 10.24 15.82
C ALA A 132 23.51 9.65 16.54
N GLN A 133 24.68 9.70 15.90
CA GLN A 133 25.89 9.05 16.40
C GLN A 133 26.31 9.52 17.81
N ASP A 134 26.04 10.79 18.14
CA ASP A 134 26.32 11.45 19.42
C ASP A 134 25.22 11.25 20.48
N LYS A 135 24.08 10.65 20.11
CA LYS A 135 22.95 10.45 21.03
C LYS A 135 22.99 9.07 21.68
N PRO A 136 22.58 8.97 22.96
CA PRO A 136 22.42 7.67 23.60
C PRO A 136 21.34 6.85 22.88
N ALA A 137 21.54 5.54 22.82
CA ALA A 137 20.53 4.63 22.29
C ALA A 137 19.40 4.47 23.32
N GLN A 138 18.16 4.65 22.89
CA GLN A 138 16.97 4.47 23.71
C GLN A 138 16.45 3.03 23.54
N PRO A 139 16.26 2.27 24.62
CA PRO A 139 15.71 0.92 24.51
C PRO A 139 14.22 0.98 24.16
N PHE A 140 13.74 -0.05 23.47
CA PHE A 140 12.33 -0.26 23.21
C PHE A 140 11.94 -1.74 23.28
N SER A 141 10.65 -1.96 23.44
CA SER A 141 10.00 -3.27 23.33
C SER A 141 9.11 -3.31 22.10
N LEU A 142 8.93 -4.49 21.51
CA LEU A 142 8.07 -4.75 20.37
C LEU A 142 7.04 -5.83 20.72
N LYS A 143 5.80 -5.63 20.25
CA LYS A 143 4.76 -6.65 20.23
C LYS A 143 4.18 -6.74 18.82
N ARG A 144 4.22 -7.92 18.22
CA ARG A 144 3.64 -8.15 16.89
C ARG A 144 2.12 -7.99 16.97
N THR A 145 1.58 -7.13 16.14
CA THR A 145 0.14 -6.90 15.99
C THR A 145 -0.41 -7.64 14.77
N VAL A 146 0.38 -7.75 13.70
CA VAL A 146 -0.02 -8.41 12.45
C VAL A 146 1.16 -9.20 11.89
N ALA A 147 0.90 -10.40 11.40
CA ALA A 147 1.88 -11.17 10.62
C ALA A 147 1.62 -10.96 9.12
N TYR A 148 2.69 -10.90 8.32
CA TYR A 148 2.60 -10.85 6.87
C TYR A 148 3.00 -12.18 6.26
N ARG A 149 2.24 -12.58 5.24
CA ARG A 149 2.56 -13.70 4.35
C ARG A 149 2.88 -13.14 2.98
N ALA A 150 3.77 -13.81 2.28
CA ALA A 150 3.96 -13.57 0.86
C ALA A 150 3.93 -14.89 0.10
N VAL A 151 3.51 -14.77 -1.16
CA VAL A 151 3.48 -15.86 -2.14
C VAL A 151 4.14 -15.37 -3.41
N ALA A 152 4.82 -16.27 -4.11
CA ALA A 152 5.33 -16.01 -5.45
C ALA A 152 5.28 -17.29 -6.28
N LEU A 153 5.11 -17.13 -7.59
CA LEU A 153 5.20 -18.24 -8.54
C LEU A 153 5.58 -17.74 -9.93
N THR A 154 6.03 -18.68 -10.75
CA THR A 154 6.32 -18.48 -12.16
C THR A 154 5.61 -19.56 -12.96
N ARG A 155 5.00 -19.18 -14.08
CA ARG A 155 4.39 -20.11 -15.05
C ARG A 155 4.79 -19.72 -16.48
N PRO A 156 4.64 -20.62 -17.46
CA PRO A 156 4.59 -20.20 -18.86
C PRO A 156 3.49 -19.15 -19.08
N SER A 157 3.74 -18.16 -19.94
CA SER A 157 2.72 -17.24 -20.44
C SER A 157 2.25 -17.69 -21.82
N PRO A 158 1.03 -18.25 -21.98
CA PRO A 158 0.53 -18.68 -23.28
C PRO A 158 0.46 -17.55 -24.30
N GLN A 159 0.17 -16.33 -23.86
CA GLN A 159 0.10 -15.16 -24.71
C GLN A 159 1.49 -14.78 -25.23
N ALA A 160 2.50 -14.67 -24.36
CA ALA A 160 3.87 -14.41 -24.78
C ALA A 160 4.37 -15.48 -25.75
N GLN A 161 4.08 -16.76 -25.48
CA GLN A 161 4.47 -17.88 -26.35
C GLN A 161 3.80 -17.81 -27.73
N ALA A 162 2.52 -17.45 -27.79
CA ALA A 162 1.81 -17.26 -29.05
C ALA A 162 2.41 -16.12 -29.90
N GLU A 163 3.05 -15.15 -29.24
CA GLU A 163 3.77 -14.03 -29.86
C GLU A 163 5.27 -14.33 -30.08
N GLY A 164 5.73 -15.56 -29.84
CA GLY A 164 7.10 -16.00 -30.06
C GLY A 164 8.09 -15.58 -28.98
N SER A 165 7.59 -15.26 -27.78
CA SER A 165 8.38 -14.85 -26.61
C SER A 165 8.39 -15.95 -25.54
N ASP A 166 9.57 -16.20 -24.97
CA ASP A 166 9.75 -17.12 -23.83
C ASP A 166 9.56 -16.44 -22.47
N GLN A 167 9.06 -15.19 -22.45
CA GLN A 167 8.81 -14.49 -21.20
C GLN A 167 7.77 -15.23 -20.35
N PRO A 168 8.08 -15.58 -19.10
CA PRO A 168 7.14 -16.27 -18.24
C PRO A 168 6.14 -15.30 -17.62
N PHE A 169 5.02 -15.85 -17.18
CA PHE A 169 4.14 -15.20 -16.22
C PHE A 169 4.77 -15.23 -14.82
N VAL A 170 4.84 -14.09 -14.15
CA VAL A 170 5.34 -13.91 -12.78
C VAL A 170 4.23 -13.33 -11.90
N PHE A 171 3.98 -13.99 -10.78
CA PHE A 171 3.06 -13.47 -9.77
C PHE A 171 3.76 -13.36 -8.43
N SER A 172 3.53 -12.25 -7.73
CA SER A 172 3.93 -12.09 -6.35
C SER A 172 2.89 -11.31 -5.55
N ALA A 173 2.65 -11.71 -4.31
CA ALA A 173 1.74 -10.99 -3.42
C ALA A 173 2.24 -11.00 -1.98
N VAL A 174 2.08 -9.88 -1.27
CA VAL A 174 2.29 -9.77 0.19
C VAL A 174 1.05 -9.22 0.85
N PHE A 175 0.67 -9.82 1.97
CA PHE A 175 -0.58 -9.48 2.64
C PHE A 175 -0.59 -9.81 4.13
N PRO A 176 -1.33 -9.05 4.96
CA PRO A 176 -1.48 -9.33 6.38
C PRO A 176 -2.37 -10.55 6.62
N VAL A 177 -2.23 -11.16 7.79
CA VAL A 177 -3.10 -12.25 8.26
C VAL A 177 -3.73 -11.86 9.58
N PHE A 178 -5.07 -11.75 9.63
CA PHE A 178 -5.80 -11.25 10.80
C PHE A 178 -6.46 -12.35 11.63
N ARG A 179 -6.61 -13.57 11.10
CA ARG A 179 -7.41 -14.65 11.72
C ARG A 179 -8.88 -14.26 11.94
N ASP A 180 -9.37 -13.35 11.11
CA ASP A 180 -10.75 -12.91 11.03
C ASP A 180 -11.20 -13.11 9.58
N ALA A 181 -12.23 -13.93 9.37
CA ALA A 181 -12.64 -14.33 8.02
C ALA A 181 -13.14 -13.14 7.18
N ALA A 182 -13.75 -12.13 7.79
CA ALA A 182 -14.26 -10.97 7.07
C ALA A 182 -13.11 -10.04 6.63
N LEU A 183 -12.12 -9.83 7.51
CA LEU A 183 -10.90 -9.10 7.16
C LEU A 183 -10.11 -9.84 6.08
N ASP A 184 -9.87 -11.14 6.29
CA ASP A 184 -9.03 -11.95 5.41
C ASP A 184 -9.69 -12.16 4.02
N ALA A 185 -11.02 -12.09 3.89
CA ALA A 185 -11.70 -12.21 2.60
C ALA A 185 -11.31 -11.09 1.63
N TRP A 186 -11.39 -9.82 2.07
CA TRP A 186 -10.99 -8.69 1.22
C TRP A 186 -9.49 -8.69 0.96
N VAL A 187 -8.69 -9.04 1.97
CA VAL A 187 -7.24 -9.15 1.82
C VAL A 187 -6.88 -10.18 0.74
N ARG A 188 -7.51 -11.36 0.75
CA ARG A 188 -7.29 -12.41 -0.26
C ARG A 188 -7.75 -11.97 -1.65
N GLU A 189 -8.91 -11.33 -1.75
CA GLU A 189 -9.41 -10.79 -3.01
C GLU A 189 -8.40 -9.82 -3.64
N MET A 190 -7.90 -8.87 -2.86
CA MET A 190 -6.93 -7.88 -3.35
C MET A 190 -5.56 -8.49 -3.63
N ALA A 191 -5.06 -9.36 -2.75
CA ALA A 191 -3.76 -10.00 -2.92
C ALA A 191 -3.73 -10.98 -4.10
N GLY A 192 -4.84 -11.64 -4.42
CA GLY A 192 -4.93 -12.64 -5.48
C GLY A 192 -5.28 -12.08 -6.86
N ARG A 193 -5.57 -10.77 -6.97
CA ARG A 193 -6.02 -10.18 -8.24
C ARG A 193 -4.93 -10.19 -9.29
N CYS A 194 -5.22 -10.69 -10.48
CA CYS A 194 -4.32 -10.56 -11.62
C CYS A 194 -5.11 -10.59 -12.91
N ASP A 195 -4.97 -9.54 -13.73
CA ASP A 195 -5.61 -9.40 -15.04
C ASP A 195 -4.60 -9.27 -16.19
N ALA A 196 -3.30 -9.35 -15.90
CA ALA A 196 -2.23 -9.31 -16.90
C ALA A 196 -1.63 -10.68 -17.16
N ASP A 197 -1.04 -10.85 -18.34
CA ASP A 197 -0.51 -12.11 -18.87
C ASP A 197 0.99 -12.32 -18.60
N LEU A 198 1.73 -11.29 -18.18
CA LEU A 198 3.16 -11.38 -17.85
C LEU A 198 3.47 -11.18 -16.38
N GLU A 199 2.98 -10.12 -15.74
CA GLU A 199 3.36 -9.86 -14.36
C GLU A 199 2.25 -9.23 -13.54
N CYS A 200 2.12 -9.71 -12.30
CA CYS A 200 1.24 -9.14 -11.28
C CYS A 200 1.97 -9.12 -9.93
N THR A 201 2.16 -7.93 -9.37
CA THR A 201 2.75 -7.71 -8.05
C THR A 201 1.75 -6.99 -7.16
N ASN A 202 1.22 -7.69 -6.16
CA ASN A 202 0.18 -7.19 -5.27
C ASN A 202 0.69 -6.97 -3.84
N LYS A 203 0.32 -5.86 -3.23
CA LYS A 203 0.69 -5.56 -1.84
C LYS A 203 -0.54 -5.09 -1.09
N VAL A 204 -0.93 -5.83 -0.07
CA VAL A 204 -1.88 -5.37 0.95
C VAL A 204 -1.08 -5.06 2.20
N VAL A 205 -1.14 -3.81 2.66
CA VAL A 205 -0.38 -3.34 3.83
C VAL A 205 -1.28 -2.62 4.81
N VAL A 206 -0.94 -2.74 6.08
CA VAL A 206 -1.56 -1.98 7.17
C VAL A 206 -0.95 -0.59 7.22
N ARG A 207 -1.75 0.43 6.98
CA ARG A 207 -1.37 1.84 7.09
C ARG A 207 -1.67 2.41 8.46
N TRP A 208 -2.69 1.90 9.15
CA TRP A 208 -2.96 2.26 10.55
C TRP A 208 -3.54 1.07 11.31
N HIS A 209 -3.13 0.91 12.56
CA HIS A 209 -3.71 -0.08 13.47
C HIS A 209 -3.71 0.44 14.91
N SER A 210 -4.88 0.55 15.50
CA SER A 210 -5.07 0.83 16.93
C SER A 210 -6.12 -0.13 17.50
N LYS A 211 -6.48 0.01 18.79
CA LYS A 211 -7.51 -0.88 19.37
C LYS A 211 -8.89 -0.72 18.70
N GLY A 212 -9.17 0.48 18.18
CA GLY A 212 -10.47 0.81 17.60
C GLY A 212 -10.51 0.78 16.06
N GLN A 213 -9.37 0.82 15.38
CA GLN A 213 -9.32 1.06 13.94
C GLN A 213 -8.22 0.25 13.25
N LEU A 214 -8.54 -0.34 12.11
CA LEU A 214 -7.61 -0.88 11.13
C LEU A 214 -7.79 -0.14 9.80
N SER A 215 -6.71 0.31 9.17
CA SER A 215 -6.72 0.89 7.82
C SER A 215 -5.74 0.14 6.94
N LEU A 216 -6.24 -0.37 5.82
CA LEU A 216 -5.52 -1.16 4.84
C LEU A 216 -5.38 -0.39 3.52
N ASP A 217 -4.25 -0.59 2.88
CA ASP A 217 -3.95 -0.15 1.54
C ASP A 217 -3.57 -1.37 0.70
N ALA A 218 -4.34 -1.61 -0.35
CA ALA A 218 -4.07 -2.62 -1.34
C ALA A 218 -3.60 -1.93 -2.62
N SER A 219 -2.46 -2.37 -3.15
CA SER A 219 -1.91 -1.90 -4.42
C SER A 219 -1.59 -3.09 -5.31
N ALA A 220 -1.78 -2.91 -6.61
CA ALA A 220 -1.47 -3.87 -7.64
C ALA A 220 -0.68 -3.17 -8.73
N TRP A 221 0.46 -3.76 -9.10
CA TRP A 221 1.19 -3.42 -10.31
C TRP A 221 1.06 -4.58 -11.29
N THR A 222 0.71 -4.29 -12.52
CA THR A 222 0.55 -5.31 -13.56
C THR A 222 1.27 -4.93 -14.84
N PHE A 223 1.79 -5.90 -15.57
CA PHE A 223 2.45 -5.70 -16.85
C PHE A 223 2.04 -6.83 -17.79
N GLY A 224 1.65 -6.47 -19.01
CA GLY A 224 1.25 -7.42 -20.03
C GLY A 224 2.23 -7.45 -21.19
N HIS A 225 2.16 -8.51 -22.01
CA HIS A 225 3.03 -8.62 -23.17
C HIS A 225 2.78 -7.49 -24.16
N GLY A 226 3.86 -6.90 -24.69
CA GLY A 226 3.81 -5.75 -25.59
C GLY A 226 3.36 -4.43 -24.95
N ALA A 227 3.11 -4.39 -23.64
CA ALA A 227 2.70 -3.16 -22.96
C ALA A 227 3.84 -2.12 -22.95
N ALA A 228 3.50 -0.85 -23.20
CA ALA A 228 4.47 0.25 -23.18
C ALA A 228 5.01 0.53 -21.76
N HIS A 229 4.19 0.28 -20.74
CA HIS A 229 4.53 0.42 -19.33
C HIS A 229 3.61 -0.46 -18.47
N GLY A 230 3.97 -0.65 -17.21
CA GLY A 230 3.10 -1.30 -16.23
C GLY A 230 1.91 -0.43 -15.84
N ASN A 231 0.85 -1.05 -15.37
CA ASN A 231 -0.32 -0.38 -14.83
C ASN A 231 -0.30 -0.46 -13.30
N TYR A 232 -0.81 0.58 -12.64
CA TYR A 232 -0.92 0.63 -11.19
C TYR A 232 -2.35 0.89 -10.77
N ARG A 233 -2.81 0.17 -9.76
CA ARG A 233 -4.12 0.40 -9.14
C ARG A 233 -4.03 0.27 -7.63
N SER A 234 -4.74 1.13 -6.91
CA SER A 234 -4.89 1.02 -5.46
C SER A 234 -6.35 0.92 -5.01
N SER A 235 -6.55 0.42 -3.79
CA SER A 235 -7.83 0.29 -3.12
C SER A 235 -7.60 0.33 -1.61
N MET A 236 -8.40 1.09 -0.88
CA MET A 236 -8.24 1.27 0.56
C MET A 236 -9.46 0.74 1.30
N ARG A 237 -9.24 0.20 2.51
CA ARG A 237 -10.33 -0.32 3.32
C ARG A 237 -10.09 -0.11 4.80
N HIS A 238 -11.15 0.30 5.51
CA HIS A 238 -11.08 0.70 6.92
C HIS A 238 -12.04 -0.15 7.74
N TYR A 239 -11.63 -0.57 8.93
CA TYR A 239 -12.47 -1.34 9.83
C TYR A 239 -12.48 -0.76 11.23
N ALA A 240 -13.66 -0.57 11.79
CA ALA A 240 -13.85 -0.38 13.22
C ALA A 240 -13.73 -1.74 13.94
N LEU A 241 -12.93 -1.80 15.02
CA LEU A 241 -12.59 -3.05 15.73
C LEU A 241 -13.25 -3.18 17.11
N GLY A 242 -13.84 -2.10 17.65
CA GLY A 242 -14.24 -2.00 19.06
C GLY A 242 -15.59 -2.61 19.47
N GLY A 243 -16.23 -3.44 18.64
CA GLY A 243 -17.61 -3.90 18.84
C GLY A 243 -17.87 -5.39 18.61
N GLY A 244 -16.82 -6.21 18.60
CA GLY A 244 -16.90 -7.62 18.20
C GLY A 244 -16.32 -7.83 16.82
N GLN A 245 -17.14 -8.25 15.85
CA GLN A 245 -16.68 -8.45 14.46
C GLN A 245 -16.24 -7.12 13.84
N ALA A 246 -15.16 -7.15 13.06
CA ALA A 246 -14.68 -5.97 12.35
C ALA A 246 -15.73 -5.46 11.35
N VAL A 247 -16.05 -4.16 11.43
CA VAL A 247 -17.06 -3.53 10.55
C VAL A 247 -16.39 -2.59 9.58
N HIS A 248 -16.64 -2.77 8.28
CA HIS A 248 -16.13 -1.88 7.25
C HIS A 248 -16.70 -0.46 7.39
N THR A 249 -15.82 0.54 7.47
CA THR A 249 -16.16 1.96 7.61
C THR A 249 -15.85 2.70 6.31
N ARG A 250 -16.84 3.46 5.80
CA ARG A 250 -16.69 4.35 4.63
C ARG A 250 -16.23 5.74 5.04
N PHE A 251 -15.88 6.58 4.07
CA PHE A 251 -15.48 7.98 4.22
C PHE A 251 -16.46 8.79 5.08
N THR A 252 -17.77 8.58 4.88
CA THR A 252 -18.83 9.26 5.65
C THR A 252 -18.88 8.87 7.13
N GLY A 253 -18.13 7.83 7.54
CA GLY A 253 -17.91 7.49 8.95
C GLY A 253 -16.86 8.40 9.61
N PHE A 254 -15.98 9.03 8.82
CA PHE A 254 -14.88 9.88 9.28
C PHE A 254 -15.15 11.37 9.03
N VAL A 255 -15.85 11.70 7.95
CA VAL A 255 -16.18 13.06 7.53
C VAL A 255 -17.69 13.20 7.35
N ASP A 256 -18.24 14.37 7.71
CA ASP A 256 -19.64 14.71 7.50
C ASP A 256 -20.01 14.62 6.00
N ALA A 257 -21.12 13.92 5.71
CA ALA A 257 -21.62 13.72 4.35
C ALA A 257 -22.33 14.97 3.77
N GLY A 258 -22.53 16.02 4.57
CA GLY A 258 -23.16 17.26 4.15
C GLY A 258 -22.37 17.98 3.06
N THR A 259 -23.07 18.59 2.12
CA THR A 259 -22.49 19.28 0.95
C THR A 259 -21.42 20.29 1.35
N ALA A 260 -21.65 21.08 2.40
CA ALA A 260 -20.68 22.07 2.88
C ALA A 260 -19.32 21.45 3.26
N CYS A 261 -19.33 20.29 3.92
CA CYS A 261 -18.09 19.61 4.31
C CYS A 261 -17.41 18.95 3.11
N ARG A 262 -18.19 18.38 2.20
CA ARG A 262 -17.66 17.83 0.96
C ARG A 262 -17.01 18.90 0.08
N ASP A 263 -17.64 20.05 -0.08
CA ASP A 263 -17.12 21.17 -0.89
C ASP A 263 -15.84 21.74 -0.25
N LYS A 264 -15.84 21.91 1.08
CA LYS A 264 -14.66 22.35 1.83
C LYS A 264 -13.47 21.41 1.63
N VAL A 265 -13.68 20.10 1.82
CA VAL A 265 -12.63 19.10 1.62
C VAL A 265 -12.17 19.09 0.17
N SER A 266 -13.09 19.09 -0.79
CA SER A 266 -12.77 19.09 -2.23
C SER A 266 -11.92 20.29 -2.62
N ALA A 267 -12.28 21.49 -2.19
CA ALA A 267 -11.52 22.71 -2.47
C ALA A 267 -10.08 22.62 -1.92
N ALA A 268 -9.91 22.10 -0.71
CA ALA A 268 -8.59 21.90 -0.11
C ALA A 268 -7.75 20.86 -0.87
N LEU A 269 -8.35 19.76 -1.32
CA LEU A 269 -7.65 18.74 -2.11
C LEU A 269 -7.19 19.30 -3.46
N VAL A 270 -8.10 19.94 -4.21
CA VAL A 270 -7.79 20.54 -5.52
C VAL A 270 -6.68 21.58 -5.40
N ALA A 271 -6.76 22.49 -4.41
CA ALA A 271 -5.74 23.51 -4.20
C ALA A 271 -4.34 22.91 -3.95
N ARG A 272 -4.27 21.83 -3.16
CA ARG A 272 -3.00 21.17 -2.83
C ARG A 272 -2.45 20.34 -4.00
N LEU A 273 -3.31 19.69 -4.77
CA LEU A 273 -2.90 19.00 -6.00
C LEU A 273 -2.39 20.01 -7.05
N ALA A 274 -3.03 21.17 -7.17
CA ALA A 274 -2.56 22.25 -8.04
C ALA A 274 -1.19 22.78 -7.57
N ALA A 275 -0.99 22.94 -6.26
CA ALA A 275 0.30 23.31 -5.69
C ALA A 275 1.40 22.26 -5.89
N GLN A 276 1.03 20.99 -6.06
CA GLN A 276 1.96 19.91 -6.48
C GLN A 276 2.26 19.94 -7.99
N GLY A 277 1.62 20.82 -8.77
CA GLY A 277 1.83 20.94 -10.21
C GLY A 277 1.15 19.85 -11.02
N LEU A 278 0.06 19.25 -10.51
CA LEU A 278 -0.64 18.20 -11.23
C LEU A 278 -1.50 18.77 -12.35
N SER A 279 -1.50 18.07 -13.49
CA SER A 279 -2.09 18.60 -14.73
C SER A 279 -3.62 18.66 -14.72
N TRP A 280 -4.29 17.86 -13.88
CA TRP A 280 -5.74 17.79 -13.74
C TRP A 280 -6.16 17.83 -12.27
N ALA A 281 -5.56 18.75 -11.51
CA ALA A 281 -5.79 18.88 -10.08
C ALA A 281 -7.27 19.00 -9.70
N GLU A 282 -8.09 19.61 -10.56
CA GLU A 282 -9.54 19.76 -10.39
C GLU A 282 -10.30 18.42 -10.30
N GLN A 283 -9.77 17.36 -10.90
CA GLN A 283 -10.34 16.01 -10.83
C GLN A 283 -10.13 15.36 -9.45
N GLY A 284 -9.34 16.01 -8.58
CA GLY A 284 -9.15 15.58 -7.19
C GLY A 284 -10.28 15.92 -6.23
N ALA A 285 -11.31 16.66 -6.69
CA ALA A 285 -12.50 16.91 -5.90
C ALA A 285 -13.22 15.60 -5.53
N LEU A 286 -13.90 15.57 -4.38
CA LEU A 286 -14.65 14.39 -3.96
C LEU A 286 -15.87 14.21 -4.87
N ASP A 287 -16.12 12.99 -5.34
CA ASP A 287 -17.33 12.60 -6.08
C ASP A 287 -18.37 11.97 -5.14
N VAL A 288 -19.67 12.29 -5.29
CA VAL A 288 -20.74 11.68 -4.48
C VAL A 288 -20.96 10.21 -4.82
N PHE A 289 -20.62 9.81 -6.04
CA PHE A 289 -20.88 8.46 -6.55
C PHE A 289 -19.67 7.52 -6.37
N LYS A 290 -18.52 8.06 -5.97
CA LYS A 290 -17.28 7.30 -5.83
C LYS A 290 -16.71 7.45 -4.42
N GLU A 291 -16.44 6.33 -3.77
CA GLU A 291 -15.69 6.30 -2.51
C GLU A 291 -14.27 6.86 -2.77
N PRO A 292 -13.83 7.90 -2.05
CA PRO A 292 -12.46 8.37 -2.18
C PRO A 292 -11.47 7.33 -1.64
N LYS A 293 -10.23 7.35 -2.13
CA LYS A 293 -9.13 6.58 -1.53
C LYS A 293 -8.51 7.42 -0.44
N PHE A 294 -8.61 6.97 0.80
CA PHE A 294 -8.10 7.72 1.94
C PHE A 294 -7.55 6.80 3.03
N ILE A 295 -6.71 7.33 3.91
CA ILE A 295 -6.28 6.70 5.15
C ILE A 295 -6.61 7.66 6.30
N PRO A 296 -7.57 7.33 7.18
CA PRO A 296 -7.87 8.12 8.35
C PRO A 296 -6.79 7.90 9.42
N LEU A 297 -6.28 9.00 9.98
CA LEU A 297 -5.20 9.03 10.96
C LEU A 297 -5.59 9.93 12.15
N PRO A 298 -4.92 9.82 13.31
CA PRO A 298 -5.28 10.65 14.46
C PRO A 298 -5.14 12.16 14.21
N SER A 299 -4.16 12.53 13.38
CA SER A 299 -3.80 13.90 13.06
C SER A 299 -4.56 14.47 11.85
N GLY A 300 -5.30 13.66 11.09
CA GLY A 300 -5.93 14.07 9.83
C GLY A 300 -6.27 12.91 8.90
N ILE A 301 -6.42 13.19 7.61
CA ILE A 301 -6.74 12.19 6.58
C ILE A 301 -5.77 12.35 5.41
N GLU A 302 -5.10 11.26 5.02
CA GLU A 302 -4.35 11.21 3.76
C GLU A 302 -5.27 10.74 2.64
N PHE A 303 -5.31 11.46 1.52
CA PHE A 303 -6.05 11.11 0.31
C PHE A 303 -5.07 10.69 -0.79
N HIS A 304 -5.50 9.77 -1.65
CA HIS A 304 -4.64 9.15 -2.65
C HIS A 304 -5.32 9.09 -4.02
N TRP A 305 -4.50 9.13 -5.07
CA TRP A 305 -4.93 8.97 -6.44
C TRP A 305 -3.98 8.05 -7.19
N ASP A 306 -4.53 7.16 -8.01
CA ASP A 306 -3.77 6.35 -8.96
C ASP A 306 -3.29 7.22 -10.14
N PRO A 307 -2.34 6.73 -10.94
CA PRO A 307 -1.98 7.38 -12.19
C PRO A 307 -3.21 7.63 -13.05
N TYR A 308 -3.21 8.74 -13.78
CA TYR A 308 -4.32 9.19 -14.64
C TYR A 308 -5.58 9.70 -13.94
N GLU A 309 -5.69 9.67 -12.60
CA GLU A 309 -6.87 10.23 -11.92
C GLU A 309 -6.83 11.76 -11.75
N VAL A 310 -5.63 12.33 -11.60
CA VAL A 310 -5.43 13.79 -11.37
C VAL A 310 -4.23 14.36 -12.14
N GLY A 311 -3.57 13.54 -12.95
CA GLY A 311 -2.41 13.90 -13.77
C GLY A 311 -1.92 12.72 -14.59
N SER A 312 -0.94 12.96 -15.46
CA SER A 312 -0.33 11.93 -16.30
C SER A 312 0.41 10.85 -15.49
N PHE A 313 0.66 9.69 -16.09
CA PHE A 313 1.43 8.62 -15.44
C PHE A 313 2.82 9.06 -14.97
N ALA A 314 3.47 9.94 -15.72
CA ALA A 314 4.79 10.47 -15.38
C ALA A 314 4.79 11.35 -14.11
N GLN A 315 3.63 11.87 -13.71
CA GLN A 315 3.46 12.61 -12.45
C GLN A 315 3.24 11.70 -11.24
N GLY A 316 3.17 10.37 -11.45
CA GLY A 316 3.19 9.37 -10.40
C GLY A 316 1.86 9.18 -9.68
N ILE A 317 1.95 8.85 -8.38
CA ILE A 317 0.84 8.44 -7.50
C ILE A 317 0.76 9.48 -6.38
N PRO A 318 0.06 10.61 -6.58
CA PRO A 318 0.07 11.71 -5.63
C PRO A 318 -0.75 11.38 -4.38
N SER A 319 -0.40 12.03 -3.28
CA SER A 319 -1.20 12.02 -2.06
C SER A 319 -1.28 13.40 -1.41
N VAL A 320 -2.36 13.63 -0.68
CA VAL A 320 -2.62 14.88 0.04
C VAL A 320 -3.06 14.57 1.45
N PHE A 321 -2.30 15.03 2.45
CA PHE A 321 -2.68 14.91 3.85
C PHE A 321 -3.40 16.16 4.33
N LEU A 322 -4.70 16.09 4.61
CA LEU A 322 -5.45 17.18 5.26
C LEU A 322 -5.39 17.04 6.78
N PRO A 323 -4.77 18.00 7.50
CA PRO A 323 -4.74 17.99 8.96
C PRO A 323 -6.14 18.12 9.55
N ARG A 324 -6.34 17.51 10.72
CA ARG A 324 -7.58 17.61 11.51
C ARG A 324 -8.01 19.05 11.75
N ALA A 325 -7.06 19.94 12.00
CA ALA A 325 -7.30 21.37 12.22
C ALA A 325 -7.97 22.03 11.01
N GLU A 326 -7.65 21.62 9.78
CA GLU A 326 -8.27 22.15 8.56
C GLU A 326 -9.63 21.51 8.26
N LEU A 327 -9.82 20.25 8.66
CA LEU A 327 -11.12 19.58 8.56
C LEU A 327 -12.16 20.20 9.52
N GLU A 328 -11.73 20.74 10.67
CA GLU A 328 -12.58 21.41 11.68
C GLU A 328 -13.82 20.56 12.04
N GLY A 329 -15.01 21.18 12.07
CA GLY A 329 -16.28 20.52 12.39
C GLY A 329 -16.75 19.49 11.37
N CYS A 330 -16.06 19.31 10.24
CA CYS A 330 -16.39 18.27 9.27
C CYS A 330 -15.91 16.89 9.69
N VAL A 331 -15.00 16.78 10.66
CA VAL A 331 -14.46 15.50 11.10
C VAL A 331 -15.28 14.90 12.24
N ARG A 332 -15.53 13.59 12.19
CA ARG A 332 -16.33 12.86 13.18
C ARG A 332 -15.50 11.88 14.01
N ASN A 333 -14.97 10.84 13.38
CA ASN A 333 -14.41 9.67 14.09
C ASN A 333 -12.99 9.31 13.63
N LEU A 334 -12.04 10.25 13.67
CA LEU A 334 -10.63 9.89 13.43
C LEU A 334 -10.12 8.93 14.50
N PRO A 335 -9.21 8.00 14.13
CA PRO A 335 -8.66 7.06 15.09
C PRO A 335 -7.87 7.77 16.20
N HIS A 336 -7.82 7.14 17.36
CA HIS A 336 -6.96 7.56 18.45
C HIS A 336 -5.54 7.04 18.25
N GLY A 337 -4.53 7.78 18.75
CA GLY A 337 -3.11 7.44 18.65
C GLY A 337 -2.58 6.57 19.80
N ASP A 338 -3.45 5.71 20.36
CA ASP A 338 -3.30 4.95 21.63
C ASP A 338 -1.89 4.46 21.95
#